data_AF-A0A848J1G5-F1
#
_entry.id   AF-A0A848J1G5-F1
#
_cell.length_a   1.000
_cell.length_b   1.000
_cell.length_c   1.000
_cell.angle_alpha   90.00
_cell.angle_beta   90.00
_cell.angle_gamma   90.00
#
_symmetry.space_group_name_H-M   'P 1'
#
loop_
_entity.id
_entity.type
_entity.pdbx_description
1 polymer ?
#
loop_
_entity_poly.entity_id
_entity_poly.type
_entity_poly.pdbx_seq_one_letter_code
_entity_poly.pdbx_strand_id
1 'polypeptide(L)'
;MTKGAKTFDDLGKQLSKNLRFKKFRIRVEKRRFKLEGEVNPWVLLASGEVKFVDQKDLTRKSGSRLGDNVIYKPKGAAKGRKATVIGEKNVGGKGSDFVERYRGDKKAGKELYGDLMSKEGKSARKQHIKGESGKTYDEYLALYGKKVANTIENRHKLASGMGKKPYAKPGFDDFNAHHRIPVEAIEKSDLLREAIEKGFKFNSDVNGSWVRRYSNKSRTHPDTGKILASPEGIHASHKTYNRQVIKKLNEIESRGYDPDKVVEIVESLSKRLGKKIDNPMEANELFVKKELARGRSLDEILKDPGYKIINDIVL
;
A
#
# COMPACT_ATOMS: atom_id res chain seq x y z
N MET A 1 4.00 -20.13 -51.51
CA MET A 1 5.18 -20.22 -52.38
C MET A 1 5.86 -18.87 -52.44
N THR A 2 7.12 -18.78 -52.00
CA THR A 2 7.93 -17.55 -51.93
C THR A 2 8.65 -17.30 -53.25
N LYS A 3 8.05 -16.51 -54.15
CA LYS A 3 8.81 -15.89 -55.25
C LYS A 3 9.45 -14.60 -54.70
N GLY A 4 10.79 -14.53 -54.67
CA GLY A 4 11.50 -13.24 -54.55
C GLY A 4 12.58 -13.07 -53.46
N ALA A 5 12.92 -14.08 -52.65
CA ALA A 5 14.08 -13.96 -51.73
C ALA A 5 15.37 -14.31 -52.48
N LYS A 6 16.31 -13.35 -52.58
CA LYS A 6 17.59 -13.53 -53.29
C LYS A 6 18.72 -14.09 -52.39
N THR A 7 18.56 -14.03 -51.07
CA THR A 7 19.55 -14.51 -50.09
C THR A 7 18.87 -15.19 -48.89
N PHE A 8 19.60 -16.03 -48.14
CA PHE A 8 19.11 -16.63 -46.89
C PHE A 8 18.75 -15.57 -45.83
N ASP A 9 19.49 -14.47 -45.81
CA ASP A 9 19.20 -13.32 -44.95
C ASP A 9 17.90 -12.61 -45.34
N ASP A 10 17.61 -12.48 -46.65
CA ASP A 10 16.34 -11.92 -47.13
C ASP A 10 15.16 -12.84 -46.81
N LEU A 11 15.38 -14.16 -46.91
CA LEU A 11 14.39 -15.16 -46.50
C LEU A 11 14.13 -15.07 -44.99
N GLY A 12 15.17 -14.93 -44.16
CA GLY A 12 15.06 -14.72 -42.71
C GLY A 12 14.37 -13.41 -42.34
N LYS A 13 14.64 -12.32 -43.07
CA LYS A 13 13.97 -11.01 -42.90
C LYS A 13 12.50 -11.07 -43.36
N GLN A 14 12.18 -11.80 -44.42
CA GLN A 14 10.79 -11.98 -44.87
C GLN A 14 10.00 -12.92 -43.93
N LEU A 15 10.61 -14.01 -43.47
CA LEU A 15 10.02 -14.91 -42.48
C LEU A 15 9.80 -14.19 -41.15
N SER A 16 10.76 -13.43 -40.64
CA SER A 16 10.59 -12.65 -39.39
C SER A 16 9.58 -11.50 -39.51
N LYS A 17 9.37 -10.92 -40.70
CA LYS A 17 8.28 -9.96 -40.95
C LYS A 17 6.90 -10.61 -40.88
N ASN A 18 6.78 -11.86 -41.34
CA ASN A 18 5.52 -12.62 -41.37
C ASN A 18 5.27 -13.44 -40.09
N LEU A 19 6.30 -13.78 -39.33
CA LEU A 19 6.25 -14.52 -38.06
C LEU A 19 6.09 -13.60 -36.84
N ARG A 20 5.40 -12.47 -36.99
CA ARG A 20 5.06 -11.59 -35.87
C ARG A 20 3.74 -12.04 -35.27
N PHE A 21 3.70 -12.17 -33.94
CA PHE A 21 2.45 -12.41 -33.21
C PHE A 21 1.47 -11.26 -33.48
N LYS A 22 0.36 -11.56 -34.17
CA LYS A 22 -0.68 -10.58 -34.50
C LYS A 22 -1.54 -10.24 -33.29
N LYS A 23 -1.81 -11.24 -32.45
CA LYS A 23 -2.61 -11.13 -31.22
C LYS A 23 -2.01 -12.02 -30.15
N PHE A 24 -2.30 -11.68 -28.90
CA PHE A 24 -2.03 -12.53 -27.76
C PHE A 24 -3.35 -12.86 -27.08
N ARG A 25 -3.47 -14.07 -26.54
CA ARG A 25 -4.59 -14.43 -25.67
C ARG A 25 -4.08 -15.18 -24.45
N ILE A 26 -4.71 -14.92 -23.32
CA ILE A 26 -4.49 -15.68 -22.08
C ILE A 26 -5.74 -16.54 -21.86
N ARG A 27 -5.54 -17.86 -21.71
CA ARG A 27 -6.58 -18.80 -21.31
C ARG A 27 -6.26 -19.33 -19.93
N VAL A 28 -7.25 -19.36 -19.03
CA VAL A 28 -7.12 -20.01 -17.73
C VAL A 28 -8.10 -21.17 -17.69
N GLU A 29 -7.57 -22.38 -17.81
CA GLU A 29 -8.35 -23.63 -17.82
C GLU A 29 -7.74 -24.59 -16.80
N LYS A 30 -8.58 -25.25 -15.99
CA LYS A 30 -8.14 -26.26 -15.00
C LYS A 30 -6.95 -25.78 -14.14
N ARG A 31 -6.98 -24.52 -13.67
CA ARG A 31 -5.92 -23.90 -12.84
C ARG A 31 -4.55 -23.80 -13.52
N ARG A 32 -4.51 -23.76 -14.85
CA ARG A 32 -3.31 -23.43 -15.62
C ARG A 32 -3.60 -22.25 -16.52
N PHE A 33 -2.70 -21.27 -16.55
CA PHE A 33 -2.76 -20.23 -17.55
C PHE A 33 -1.90 -20.63 -18.76
N LYS A 34 -2.38 -20.29 -19.95
CA LYS A 34 -1.66 -20.36 -21.23
C LYS A 34 -1.66 -18.97 -21.85
N LEU A 35 -0.49 -18.43 -22.11
CA LEU A 35 -0.29 -17.25 -22.95
C LEU A 35 0.05 -17.76 -24.35
N GLU A 36 -0.82 -17.47 -25.31
CA GLU A 36 -0.68 -17.90 -26.70
C GLU A 36 -0.56 -16.67 -27.60
N GLY A 37 0.24 -16.77 -28.65
CA GLY A 37 0.39 -15.74 -29.68
C GLY A 37 -0.08 -16.23 -31.04
N GLU A 38 -0.80 -15.39 -31.78
CA GLU A 38 -1.36 -15.70 -33.09
C GLU A 38 -0.32 -15.45 -34.20
N VAL A 39 0.24 -16.51 -34.79
CA VAL A 39 1.05 -16.45 -36.03
C VAL A 39 0.41 -17.26 -37.16
N ASN A 40 -0.73 -17.91 -36.88
CA ASN A 40 -1.49 -18.86 -37.69
C ASN A 40 -0.82 -20.26 -37.82
N PRO A 41 -1.09 -21.22 -36.91
CA PRO A 41 -2.07 -21.20 -35.81
C PRO A 41 -1.59 -20.44 -34.55
N TRP A 42 -2.37 -20.49 -33.47
CA TRP A 42 -1.97 -19.96 -32.17
C TRP A 42 -0.82 -20.80 -31.58
N VAL A 43 0.28 -20.15 -31.23
CA VAL A 43 1.47 -20.78 -30.66
C VAL A 43 1.53 -20.49 -29.16
N LEU A 44 1.73 -21.53 -28.34
CA LEU A 44 1.91 -21.37 -26.90
C LEU A 44 3.26 -20.70 -26.59
N LEU A 45 3.22 -19.57 -25.89
CA LEU A 45 4.40 -18.78 -25.56
C LEU A 45 4.84 -18.97 -24.11
N ALA A 46 3.87 -19.05 -23.21
CA ALA A 46 4.14 -19.34 -21.81
C ALA A 46 2.97 -20.10 -21.21
N SER A 47 3.24 -20.97 -20.27
CA SER A 47 2.20 -21.54 -19.42
C SER A 47 2.67 -21.58 -17.98
N GLY A 48 1.72 -21.58 -17.06
CA GLY A 48 2.02 -21.71 -15.66
C GLY A 48 0.83 -22.22 -14.87
N GLU A 49 1.12 -22.66 -13.66
CA GLU A 49 0.12 -23.14 -12.73
C GLU A 49 -0.41 -21.96 -11.90
N VAL A 50 -1.74 -21.90 -11.77
CA VAL A 50 -2.45 -20.93 -10.93
C VAL A 50 -2.94 -21.67 -9.69
N LYS A 51 -2.34 -21.39 -8.53
CA LYS A 51 -2.78 -21.96 -7.26
C LYS A 51 -3.48 -20.91 -6.42
N PHE A 52 -4.60 -21.32 -5.83
CA PHE A 52 -5.13 -20.63 -4.66
C PHE A 52 -4.23 -20.96 -3.48
N VAL A 53 -3.75 -19.92 -2.81
CA VAL A 53 -2.84 -20.02 -1.68
C VAL A 53 -3.36 -19.11 -0.58
N ASP A 54 -3.31 -19.58 0.66
CA ASP A 54 -3.64 -18.72 1.78
C ASP A 54 -2.47 -17.76 2.05
N GLN A 55 -2.73 -16.57 2.57
CA GLN A 55 -1.66 -15.60 2.87
C GLN A 55 -0.60 -16.15 3.84
N LYS A 56 -0.95 -17.14 4.68
CA LYS A 56 -0.04 -17.83 5.59
C LYS A 56 1.02 -18.68 4.87
N ASP A 57 0.75 -19.11 3.63
CA ASP A 57 1.63 -19.95 2.82
C ASP A 57 2.61 -19.11 1.97
N LEU A 58 2.52 -17.79 2.07
CA LEU A 58 3.42 -16.83 1.44
C LEU A 58 4.44 -16.34 2.46
N THR A 59 5.73 -16.26 2.07
CA THR A 59 6.80 -15.85 2.98
C THR A 59 6.69 -14.39 3.44
N ARG A 60 6.01 -13.53 2.68
CA ARG A 60 5.54 -12.23 3.16
C ARG A 60 4.30 -12.45 4.04
N LYS A 61 4.53 -12.83 5.29
CA LYS A 61 3.49 -13.03 6.30
C LYS A 61 2.59 -11.78 6.38
N SER A 62 1.33 -11.96 5.98
CA SER A 62 0.22 -10.99 5.93
C SER A 62 0.41 -9.79 4.99
N GLY A 63 -0.49 -9.64 4.01
CA GLY A 63 -0.63 -8.43 3.20
C GLY A 63 -0.04 -8.46 1.80
N SER A 64 0.30 -9.64 1.25
CA SER A 64 0.64 -9.73 -0.18
C SER A 64 -0.58 -9.34 -1.02
N ARG A 65 -0.42 -8.35 -1.89
CA ARG A 65 -1.49 -7.82 -2.74
C ARG A 65 -1.32 -8.20 -4.20
N LEU A 66 -2.35 -7.98 -5.01
CA LEU A 66 -2.30 -8.07 -6.46
C LEU A 66 -1.02 -7.42 -7.02
N GLY A 67 -0.29 -8.14 -7.86
CA GLY A 67 0.95 -7.67 -8.48
C GLY A 67 2.23 -7.84 -7.65
N ASP A 68 2.13 -8.29 -6.40
CA ASP A 68 3.32 -8.58 -5.60
C ASP A 68 4.05 -9.83 -6.09
N ASN A 69 5.38 -9.76 -6.10
CA ASN A 69 6.23 -10.94 -6.21
C ASN A 69 6.41 -11.53 -4.82
N VAL A 70 6.07 -12.80 -4.70
CA VAL A 70 6.06 -13.56 -3.44
C VAL A 70 6.91 -14.81 -3.58
N ILE A 71 7.36 -15.35 -2.45
CA ILE A 71 7.89 -16.70 -2.44
C ILE A 71 6.77 -17.58 -1.87
N TYR A 72 6.21 -18.42 -2.72
CA TYR A 72 5.23 -19.44 -2.34
C TYR A 72 5.99 -20.68 -1.85
N LYS A 73 5.78 -21.07 -0.60
CA LYS A 73 6.40 -22.28 -0.04
C LYS A 73 5.31 -23.35 0.18
N PRO A 74 5.13 -24.31 -0.75
CA PRO A 74 4.16 -25.37 -0.55
C PRO A 74 4.50 -26.18 0.71
N LYS A 75 3.46 -26.70 1.38
CA LYS A 75 3.60 -27.55 2.57
C LYS A 75 4.53 -28.74 2.25
N GLY A 76 5.58 -28.93 3.06
CA GLY A 76 6.58 -29.98 2.87
C GLY A 76 7.72 -29.66 1.89
N ALA A 77 7.71 -28.50 1.23
CA ALA A 77 8.83 -28.14 0.34
C ALA A 77 10.00 -27.51 1.11
N ALA A 78 11.21 -28.00 0.85
CA ALA A 78 12.44 -27.46 1.44
C ALA A 78 12.71 -26.01 1.01
N LYS A 79 12.42 -25.68 -0.26
CA LYS A 79 12.63 -24.34 -0.86
C LYS A 79 11.33 -23.78 -1.42
N GLY A 80 11.12 -22.48 -1.23
CA GLY A 80 9.99 -21.76 -1.82
C GLY A 80 10.24 -21.41 -3.29
N ARG A 81 9.16 -21.21 -4.05
CA ARG A 81 9.17 -20.83 -5.46
C ARG A 81 8.76 -19.37 -5.62
N LYS A 82 9.45 -18.63 -6.49
CA LYS A 82 9.03 -17.26 -6.85
C LYS A 82 7.70 -17.34 -7.60
N ALA A 83 6.75 -16.53 -7.19
CA ALA A 83 5.42 -16.44 -7.79
C ALA A 83 4.95 -14.98 -7.79
N THR A 84 3.89 -14.70 -8.54
CA THR A 84 3.25 -13.39 -8.58
C THR A 84 1.78 -13.53 -8.19
N VAL A 85 1.28 -12.65 -7.33
CA VAL A 85 -0.14 -12.62 -6.95
C VAL A 85 -0.93 -12.01 -8.11
N ILE A 86 -1.84 -12.80 -8.68
CA ILE A 86 -2.67 -12.40 -9.83
C ILE A 86 -4.17 -12.27 -9.49
N GLY A 87 -4.54 -12.47 -8.23
CA GLY A 87 -5.92 -12.33 -7.74
C GLY A 87 -6.02 -12.49 -6.22
N GLU A 88 -7.06 -11.90 -5.63
CA GLU A 88 -7.36 -11.98 -4.20
C GLU A 88 -8.81 -12.44 -3.99
N LYS A 89 -9.06 -13.30 -2.99
CA LYS A 89 -10.43 -13.71 -2.61
C LYS A 89 -11.09 -12.57 -1.84
N ASN A 90 -12.32 -12.21 -2.21
CA ASN A 90 -13.18 -11.15 -1.63
C ASN A 90 -13.01 -9.71 -2.16
N VAL A 91 -12.33 -9.50 -3.29
CA VAL A 91 -12.52 -8.26 -4.07
C VAL A 91 -13.74 -8.50 -4.95
N GLY A 92 -14.92 -8.02 -4.55
CA GLY A 92 -16.23 -8.38 -5.12
C GLY A 92 -16.39 -8.13 -6.63
N GLY A 93 -15.81 -8.99 -7.47
CA GLY A 93 -15.86 -8.93 -8.95
C GLY A 93 -15.14 -7.72 -9.58
N LYS A 94 -14.78 -6.71 -8.79
CA LYS A 94 -14.01 -5.54 -9.23
C LYS A 94 -12.54 -5.92 -9.40
N GLY A 95 -12.00 -5.69 -10.60
CA GLY A 95 -10.57 -5.66 -10.84
C GLY A 95 -9.90 -4.49 -10.11
N SER A 96 -8.59 -4.32 -10.29
CA SER A 96 -7.91 -3.12 -9.80
C SER A 96 -8.50 -1.87 -10.46
N ASP A 97 -8.32 -0.70 -9.86
CA ASP A 97 -8.78 0.58 -10.45
C ASP A 97 -8.23 0.78 -11.87
N PHE A 98 -6.99 0.32 -12.13
CA PHE A 98 -6.41 0.21 -13.47
C PHE A 98 -7.30 -0.62 -14.41
N VAL A 99 -7.72 -1.81 -14.00
CA VAL A 99 -8.57 -2.70 -14.81
C VAL A 99 -9.98 -2.14 -14.96
N GLU A 100 -10.56 -1.58 -13.90
CA GLU A 100 -11.92 -1.04 -13.92
C GLU A 100 -12.03 0.21 -14.80
N ARG A 101 -11.01 1.08 -14.82
CA ARG A 101 -11.00 2.31 -15.65
C ARG A 101 -11.18 2.01 -17.14
N TYR A 102 -10.65 0.89 -17.61
CA TYR A 102 -10.74 0.46 -19.01
C TYR A 102 -11.73 -0.69 -19.22
N ARG A 103 -12.45 -1.10 -18.17
CA ARG A 103 -13.46 -2.16 -18.26
C ARG A 103 -14.68 -1.62 -18.99
N GLY A 104 -14.85 -2.06 -20.24
CA GLY A 104 -15.96 -1.64 -21.11
C GLY A 104 -15.55 -0.64 -22.19
N ASP A 105 -14.45 0.09 -22.00
CA ASP A 105 -13.89 1.00 -23.02
C ASP A 105 -12.71 0.35 -23.74
N LYS A 106 -13.04 -0.42 -24.79
CA LYS A 106 -12.05 -1.12 -25.62
C LYS A 106 -11.10 -0.16 -26.35
N LYS A 107 -11.51 1.09 -26.61
CA LYS A 107 -10.69 2.06 -27.34
C LYS A 107 -9.61 2.62 -26.43
N ALA A 108 -10.00 3.12 -25.25
CA ALA A 108 -9.07 3.61 -24.25
C ALA A 108 -8.08 2.52 -23.79
N GLY A 109 -8.55 1.29 -23.61
CA GLY A 109 -7.66 0.16 -23.28
C GLY A 109 -6.65 -0.17 -24.38
N LYS A 110 -6.99 0.05 -25.66
CA LYS A 110 -6.10 -0.20 -26.80
C LYS A 110 -5.06 0.91 -26.97
N GLU A 111 -5.44 2.16 -26.73
CA GLU A 111 -4.54 3.32 -26.73
C GLU A 111 -3.48 3.19 -25.63
N LEU A 112 -3.91 2.87 -24.39
CA LEU A 112 -3.00 2.60 -23.28
C LEU A 112 -2.02 1.45 -23.58
N TYR A 113 -2.49 0.39 -24.22
CA TYR A 113 -1.62 -0.71 -24.63
C TYR A 113 -0.54 -0.22 -25.61
N GLY A 114 -0.91 0.64 -26.56
CA GLY A 114 0.04 1.30 -27.47
C GLY A 114 1.10 2.09 -26.71
N ASP A 115 0.68 2.92 -25.76
CA ASP A 115 1.57 3.75 -24.94
C ASP A 115 2.49 2.93 -24.03
N LEU A 116 2.00 1.83 -23.46
CA LEU A 116 2.83 0.93 -22.67
C LEU A 116 3.88 0.22 -23.53
N MET A 117 3.53 -0.14 -24.76
CA MET A 117 4.43 -0.83 -25.68
C MET A 117 5.44 0.10 -26.36
N SER A 118 5.15 1.40 -26.44
CA SER A 118 6.11 2.41 -26.93
C SER A 118 7.21 2.74 -25.90
N LYS A 119 7.00 2.44 -24.61
CA LYS A 119 8.02 2.61 -23.57
C LYS A 119 9.06 1.50 -23.59
N GLU A 120 10.34 1.87 -23.72
CA GLU A 120 11.45 0.93 -23.57
C GLU A 120 11.66 0.54 -22.11
N GLY A 121 11.73 -0.77 -21.86
CA GLY A 121 12.13 -1.31 -20.55
C GLY A 121 10.98 -1.70 -19.60
N LYS A 122 11.20 -2.82 -18.90
CA LYS A 122 10.28 -3.40 -17.91
C LYS A 122 10.06 -2.48 -16.70
N SER A 123 11.01 -1.60 -16.39
CA SER A 123 10.92 -0.65 -15.27
C SER A 123 9.95 0.50 -15.58
N ALA A 124 10.05 1.10 -16.77
CA ALA A 124 9.19 2.20 -17.21
C ALA A 124 7.72 1.76 -17.33
N ARG A 125 7.47 0.56 -17.90
CA ARG A 125 6.13 -0.04 -17.92
C ARG A 125 5.58 -0.32 -16.53
N LYS A 126 6.44 -0.77 -15.61
CA LYS A 126 6.06 -1.03 -14.21
C LYS A 126 5.77 0.24 -13.44
N GLN A 127 6.40 1.39 -13.71
CA GLN A 127 6.07 2.66 -13.06
C GLN A 127 4.68 3.17 -13.46
N HIS A 128 4.23 2.91 -14.68
CA HIS A 128 2.85 3.21 -15.07
C HIS A 128 1.81 2.33 -14.35
N ILE A 129 2.16 1.06 -14.10
CA ILE A 129 1.26 0.09 -13.46
C ILE A 129 1.37 0.18 -11.92
N LYS A 130 2.56 0.45 -11.38
CA LYS A 130 2.83 0.76 -9.97
C LYS A 130 2.92 2.27 -9.79
N GLY A 131 1.74 2.86 -9.65
CA GLY A 131 1.50 4.29 -9.41
C GLY A 131 0.01 4.53 -9.24
N GLU A 132 -0.83 3.71 -9.85
CA GLU A 132 -2.30 3.82 -9.83
C GLU A 132 -2.97 3.26 -8.57
N SER A 133 -2.50 3.67 -7.39
CA SER A 133 -3.37 3.74 -6.21
C SER A 133 -3.46 5.16 -5.66
N GLY A 134 -3.04 6.17 -6.45
CA GLY A 134 -3.12 7.59 -6.13
C GLY A 134 -2.72 8.45 -7.34
N LYS A 135 -2.99 9.76 -7.27
CA LYS A 135 -2.54 10.74 -8.27
C LYS A 135 -1.01 10.83 -8.30
N THR A 136 -0.44 11.16 -9.45
CA THR A 136 0.96 11.53 -9.67
C THR A 136 1.30 12.87 -9.02
N TYR A 137 2.59 13.19 -8.89
CA TYR A 137 3.03 14.50 -8.39
C TYR A 137 2.45 15.65 -9.23
N ASP A 138 2.53 15.54 -10.56
CA ASP A 138 2.04 16.57 -11.47
C ASP A 138 0.52 16.73 -11.39
N GLU A 139 -0.23 15.63 -11.21
CA GLU A 139 -1.68 15.69 -10.96
C GLU A 139 -1.99 16.39 -9.62
N TYR A 140 -1.23 16.11 -8.54
CA TYR A 140 -1.40 16.83 -7.29
C TYR A 140 -1.01 18.31 -7.40
N LEU A 141 0.05 18.61 -8.15
CA LEU A 141 0.50 19.97 -8.39
C LEU A 141 -0.57 20.77 -9.14
N ALA A 142 -1.16 20.17 -10.18
CA ALA A 142 -2.23 20.78 -10.97
C ALA A 142 -3.52 20.97 -10.16
N LEU A 143 -3.88 20.00 -9.30
CA LEU A 143 -5.13 20.04 -8.54
C LEU A 143 -5.05 20.90 -7.27
N TYR A 144 -3.94 20.85 -6.55
CA TYR A 144 -3.85 21.39 -5.18
C TYR A 144 -2.68 22.34 -4.95
N GLY A 145 -1.83 22.56 -5.95
CA GLY A 145 -0.68 23.44 -5.83
C GLY A 145 0.56 22.78 -5.24
N LYS A 146 1.65 23.55 -5.24
CA LYS A 146 3.01 23.05 -5.01
C LYS A 146 3.24 22.58 -3.57
N LYS A 147 2.73 23.29 -2.55
CA LYS A 147 3.02 22.90 -1.15
C LYS A 147 2.27 21.62 -0.79
N VAL A 148 1.02 21.47 -1.24
CA VAL A 148 0.26 20.22 -1.06
C VAL A 148 0.93 19.04 -1.78
N ALA A 149 1.31 19.19 -3.05
CA ALA A 149 1.99 18.13 -3.81
C ALA A 149 3.31 17.70 -3.14
N ASN A 150 4.13 18.67 -2.76
CA ASN A 150 5.37 18.42 -2.02
C ASN A 150 5.12 17.70 -0.68
N THR A 151 4.05 18.05 0.02
CA THR A 151 3.70 17.42 1.30
C THR A 151 3.39 15.93 1.12
N ILE A 152 2.61 15.57 0.09
CA ILE A 152 2.27 14.17 -0.22
C ILE A 152 3.50 13.38 -0.66
N GLU A 153 4.35 13.94 -1.52
CA GLU A 153 5.58 13.31 -1.98
C GLU A 153 6.54 13.03 -0.81
N ASN A 154 6.69 14.01 0.08
CA ASN A 154 7.60 13.95 1.22
C ASN A 154 7.02 13.26 2.46
N ARG A 155 5.86 12.58 2.36
CA ARG A 155 5.23 11.86 3.50
C ARG A 155 6.16 10.87 4.20
N HIS A 156 7.10 10.28 3.46
CA HIS A 156 8.09 9.35 3.98
C HIS A 156 9.12 10.02 4.93
N LYS A 157 9.22 11.35 4.92
CA LYS A 157 10.13 12.14 5.75
C LYS A 157 9.59 12.48 7.14
N LEU A 158 8.38 12.02 7.50
CA LEU A 158 7.79 12.28 8.82
C LEU A 158 8.75 11.93 9.97
N ALA A 159 9.39 10.75 9.91
CA ALA A 159 10.32 10.30 10.94
C ALA A 159 11.48 11.31 11.14
N SER A 160 12.03 11.84 10.05
CA SER A 160 13.08 12.87 10.10
C SER A 160 12.54 14.21 10.64
N GLY A 161 11.32 14.60 10.24
CA GLY A 161 10.68 15.83 10.71
C GLY A 161 10.23 15.79 12.17
N MET A 162 10.11 14.60 12.77
CA MET A 162 9.84 14.40 14.19
C MET A 162 11.11 14.38 15.06
N GLY A 163 12.29 14.29 14.45
CA GLY A 163 13.55 14.19 15.17
C GLY A 163 13.83 12.79 15.73
N LYS A 164 14.47 12.73 16.91
CA LYS A 164 15.02 11.48 17.45
C LYS A 164 13.91 10.51 17.84
N LYS A 165 13.99 9.28 17.31
CA LYS A 165 13.15 8.16 17.73
C LYS A 165 13.30 7.92 19.25
N PRO A 166 12.20 7.71 20.00
CA PRO A 166 12.25 7.40 21.42
C PRO A 166 13.10 6.17 21.69
N TYR A 167 13.69 6.12 22.89
CA TYR A 167 14.42 4.96 23.34
C TYR A 167 13.49 3.74 23.41
N ALA A 168 13.80 2.71 22.63
CA ALA A 168 13.18 1.41 22.75
C ALA A 168 13.87 0.63 23.88
N LYS A 169 13.09 -0.14 24.66
CA LYS A 169 13.62 -1.02 25.71
C LYS A 169 14.67 -1.98 25.10
N PRO A 170 15.67 -2.46 25.87
CA PRO A 170 16.61 -3.46 25.37
C PRO A 170 15.87 -4.65 24.71
N GLY A 171 16.30 -5.02 23.51
CA GLY A 171 15.64 -6.06 22.70
C GLY A 171 14.45 -5.58 21.87
N PHE A 172 14.07 -4.30 21.90
CA PHE A 172 12.98 -3.74 21.10
C PHE A 172 13.47 -2.73 20.05
N ASP A 173 12.74 -2.65 18.95
CA ASP A 173 12.85 -1.65 17.89
C ASP A 173 11.45 -1.38 17.29
N ASP A 174 10.47 -1.18 18.17
CA ASP A 174 9.04 -1.26 17.86
C ASP A 174 8.36 0.09 17.59
N PHE A 175 9.02 1.22 17.86
CA PHE A 175 8.49 2.53 17.54
C PHE A 175 8.50 2.82 16.03
N ASN A 176 7.43 3.44 15.54
CA ASN A 176 7.29 3.90 14.18
C ASN A 176 6.67 5.30 14.13
N ALA A 177 7.11 6.12 13.18
CA ALA A 177 6.49 7.41 12.94
C ALA A 177 5.08 7.20 12.36
N HIS A 178 4.14 8.01 12.82
CA HIS A 178 2.72 7.90 12.48
C HIS A 178 2.10 9.29 12.34
N HIS A 179 1.39 9.54 11.24
CA HIS A 179 0.64 10.77 11.07
C HIS A 179 -0.65 10.74 11.92
N ARG A 180 -0.88 11.77 12.74
CA ARG A 180 -2.11 11.92 13.52
C ARG A 180 -3.28 12.25 12.60
N ILE A 181 -3.11 13.23 11.71
CA ILE A 181 -4.01 13.48 10.58
C ILE A 181 -3.47 12.71 9.38
N PRO A 182 -4.20 11.72 8.84
CA PRO A 182 -3.69 10.81 7.81
C PRO A 182 -3.51 11.52 6.47
N VAL A 183 -2.56 11.04 5.66
CA VAL A 183 -2.26 11.60 4.32
C VAL A 183 -3.51 11.59 3.43
N GLU A 184 -4.36 10.58 3.56
CA GLU A 184 -5.61 10.44 2.81
C GLU A 184 -6.59 11.60 3.07
N ALA A 185 -6.49 12.28 4.22
CA ALA A 185 -7.34 13.43 4.52
C ALA A 185 -7.01 14.63 3.62
N ILE A 186 -5.78 14.73 3.09
CA ILE A 186 -5.37 15.83 2.21
C ILE A 186 -6.23 15.89 0.95
N GLU A 187 -6.63 14.74 0.41
CA GLU A 187 -7.51 14.70 -0.77
C GLU A 187 -8.97 14.99 -0.43
N LYS A 188 -9.36 14.91 0.85
CA LYS A 188 -10.77 14.91 1.29
C LYS A 188 -11.20 16.15 2.05
N SER A 189 -10.27 17.03 2.43
CA SER A 189 -10.53 18.25 3.20
C SER A 189 -9.85 19.45 2.56
N ASP A 190 -10.63 20.46 2.21
CA ASP A 190 -10.17 21.78 1.77
C ASP A 190 -9.45 22.53 2.90
N LEU A 191 -10.00 22.47 4.12
CA LEU A 191 -9.42 23.07 5.32
C LEU A 191 -7.99 22.58 5.57
N LEU A 192 -7.75 21.27 5.42
CA LEU A 192 -6.40 20.71 5.58
C LEU A 192 -5.46 21.17 4.47
N ARG A 193 -5.94 21.24 3.22
CA ARG A 193 -5.13 21.77 2.09
C ARG A 193 -4.76 23.23 2.31
N GLU A 194 -5.72 24.04 2.73
CA GLU A 194 -5.50 25.45 3.03
C GLU A 194 -4.51 25.64 4.19
N ALA A 195 -4.64 24.84 5.26
CA ALA A 195 -3.66 24.85 6.34
C ALA A 195 -2.24 24.52 5.86
N ILE A 196 -2.08 23.51 5.01
CA ILE A 196 -0.77 23.16 4.43
C ILE A 196 -0.22 24.32 3.60
N GLU A 197 -1.06 24.95 2.77
CA GLU A 197 -0.66 26.10 1.97
C GLU A 197 -0.26 27.30 2.85
N LYS A 198 -0.94 27.53 3.98
CA LYS A 198 -0.61 28.56 4.97
C LYS A 198 0.50 28.19 5.97
N GLY A 199 1.11 27.01 5.83
CA GLY A 199 2.34 26.66 6.55
C GLY A 199 2.22 25.60 7.66
N PHE A 200 1.08 24.90 7.75
CA PHE A 200 0.95 23.73 8.63
C PHE A 200 2.01 22.67 8.30
N LYS A 201 2.82 22.30 9.29
CA LYS A 201 3.94 21.37 9.14
C LYS A 201 3.47 19.90 9.19
N PHE A 202 2.81 19.46 8.12
CA PHE A 202 2.17 18.14 8.05
C PHE A 202 3.12 16.94 8.28
N ASN A 203 4.38 17.06 7.85
CA ASN A 203 5.40 16.00 7.99
C ASN A 203 6.40 16.30 9.12
N SER A 204 5.93 16.85 10.25
CA SER A 204 6.74 17.08 11.45
C SER A 204 6.10 16.52 12.72
N ASP A 205 6.74 16.74 13.86
CA ASP A 205 6.22 16.56 15.22
C ASP A 205 4.83 17.19 15.48
N VAL A 206 4.46 18.24 14.76
CA VAL A 206 3.15 18.89 14.86
C VAL A 206 2.01 17.92 14.50
N ASN A 207 2.22 17.07 13.48
CA ASN A 207 1.27 16.06 13.02
C ASN A 207 1.79 14.61 13.17
N GLY A 208 2.91 14.44 13.87
CA GLY A 208 3.57 13.16 14.06
C GLY A 208 3.37 12.62 15.47
N SER A 209 3.24 11.30 15.60
CA SER A 209 3.47 10.61 16.88
C SER A 209 4.36 9.39 16.67
N TRP A 210 5.17 9.08 17.68
CA TRP A 210 5.97 7.86 17.71
C TRP A 210 5.14 6.80 18.40
N VAL A 211 4.73 5.80 17.62
CA VAL A 211 3.78 4.81 18.12
C VAL A 211 4.37 3.43 17.98
N ARG A 212 4.28 2.64 19.05
CA ARG A 212 4.71 1.24 19.05
C ARG A 212 3.86 0.42 18.09
N ARG A 213 4.49 -0.38 17.22
CA ARG A 213 3.85 -1.24 16.24
C ARG A 213 3.11 -2.37 16.93
N TYR A 214 1.81 -2.46 16.67
CA TYR A 214 0.99 -3.57 17.11
C TYR A 214 1.19 -4.79 16.20
N SER A 215 1.27 -5.96 16.80
CA SER A 215 1.09 -7.24 16.11
C SER A 215 0.51 -8.23 17.10
N ASN A 216 -0.43 -9.08 16.68
CA ASN A 216 -1.01 -10.15 17.51
C ASN A 216 0.00 -11.24 17.91
N LYS A 217 1.25 -11.13 17.46
CA LYS A 217 2.40 -11.98 17.76
C LYS A 217 3.65 -11.11 17.72
N SER A 218 4.61 -11.38 18.59
CA SER A 218 5.92 -10.73 18.52
C SER A 218 6.58 -10.99 17.17
N ARG A 219 6.97 -9.91 16.50
CA ARG A 219 7.71 -9.95 15.24
C ARG A 219 9.11 -9.44 15.49
N THR A 220 10.12 -10.17 15.05
CA THR A 220 11.52 -9.79 15.23
C THR A 220 12.17 -9.37 13.92
N HIS A 221 13.20 -8.53 14.02
CA HIS A 221 14.10 -8.24 12.92
C HIS A 221 14.97 -9.47 12.67
N PRO A 222 15.07 -9.96 11.42
CA PRO A 222 15.84 -11.17 11.12
C PRO A 222 17.32 -11.03 11.49
N ASP A 223 17.90 -9.84 11.27
CA ASP A 223 19.34 -9.63 11.46
C ASP A 223 19.75 -9.24 12.88
N THR A 224 18.87 -8.58 13.64
CA THR A 224 19.22 -8.04 14.97
C THR A 224 18.53 -8.77 16.10
N GLY A 225 17.57 -9.66 15.81
CA GLY A 225 16.74 -10.34 16.78
C GLY A 225 15.76 -9.44 17.55
N LYS A 226 15.84 -8.10 17.37
CA LYS A 226 15.02 -7.14 18.11
C LYS A 226 13.53 -7.24 17.73
N ILE A 227 12.66 -7.05 18.70
CA ILE A 227 11.20 -7.03 18.51
C ILE A 227 10.79 -5.75 17.77
N LEU A 228 10.28 -5.90 16.55
CA LEU A 228 9.81 -4.83 15.66
C LEU A 228 8.33 -4.47 15.84
N ALA A 229 7.54 -5.42 16.30
CA ALA A 229 6.15 -5.21 16.62
C ALA A 229 5.79 -6.22 17.69
N SER A 230 5.10 -5.74 18.70
CA SER A 230 4.64 -6.59 19.78
C SER A 230 3.15 -6.36 19.97
N PRO A 231 2.52 -7.25 20.71
CA PRO A 231 1.17 -6.99 21.12
C PRO A 231 1.01 -5.83 22.11
N GLU A 232 2.10 -5.25 22.61
CA GLU A 232 2.08 -4.05 23.46
C GLU A 232 1.95 -2.75 22.64
N GLY A 233 2.15 -2.81 21.31
CA GLY A 233 1.99 -1.66 20.45
C GLY A 233 0.54 -1.34 20.09
N ILE A 234 0.25 -0.13 19.63
CA ILE A 234 -1.11 0.27 19.23
C ILE A 234 -1.21 0.60 17.73
N HIS A 235 -0.08 0.75 17.05
CA HIS A 235 -0.02 1.10 15.62
C HIS A 235 -0.35 -0.13 14.75
N ALA A 236 -1.64 -0.27 14.44
CA ALA A 236 -2.23 -1.27 13.56
C ALA A 236 -2.82 -0.64 12.29
N SER A 237 -3.47 -1.44 11.42
CA SER A 237 -4.29 -0.88 10.33
C SER A 237 -5.50 -0.15 10.91
N HIS A 238 -5.74 1.09 10.49
CA HIS A 238 -6.62 2.03 11.21
C HIS A 238 -7.59 2.77 10.27
N LYS A 239 -8.24 2.03 9.36
CA LYS A 239 -9.24 2.60 8.43
C LYS A 239 -10.38 3.34 9.15
N THR A 240 -10.80 2.87 10.32
CA THR A 240 -11.87 3.53 11.08
C THR A 240 -11.39 4.85 11.67
N TYR A 241 -10.17 4.90 12.21
CA TYR A 241 -9.54 6.14 12.66
C TYR A 241 -9.47 7.17 11.53
N ASN A 242 -8.96 6.78 10.34
CA ASN A 242 -8.87 7.69 9.19
C ASN A 242 -10.25 8.28 8.81
N ARG A 243 -11.29 7.45 8.77
CA ARG A 243 -12.65 7.91 8.50
C ARG A 243 -13.16 8.90 9.54
N GLN A 244 -12.88 8.66 10.82
CA GLN A 244 -13.29 9.57 11.89
C GLN A 244 -12.55 10.92 11.80
N VAL A 245 -11.24 10.92 11.52
CA VAL A 245 -10.48 12.16 11.34
C VAL A 245 -11.02 12.98 10.17
N ILE A 246 -11.24 12.33 9.02
CA ILE A 246 -11.84 12.98 7.83
C ILE A 246 -13.22 13.55 8.18
N LYS A 247 -14.06 12.78 8.88
CA LYS A 247 -15.37 13.26 9.32
C LYS A 247 -15.26 14.52 10.18
N LYS A 248 -14.32 14.57 11.14
CA LYS A 248 -14.11 15.76 11.99
C LYS A 248 -13.65 16.98 11.19
N LEU A 249 -12.77 16.80 10.21
CA LEU A 249 -12.34 17.88 9.31
C LEU A 249 -13.54 18.44 8.54
N ASN A 250 -14.35 17.56 7.95
CA ASN A 250 -15.54 17.95 7.19
C ASN A 250 -16.61 18.60 8.09
N GLU A 251 -16.75 18.15 9.34
CA GLU A 251 -17.63 18.79 10.33
C GLU A 251 -17.21 20.24 10.61
N ILE A 252 -15.91 20.52 10.70
CA ILE A 252 -15.38 21.89 10.87
C ILE A 252 -15.66 22.71 9.60
N GLU A 253 -15.35 22.18 8.41
CA GLU A 253 -15.62 22.84 7.13
C GLU A 253 -17.10 23.22 6.97
N SER A 254 -18.01 22.29 7.32
CA SER A 254 -19.46 22.50 7.20
C SER A 254 -20.01 23.60 8.11
N ARG A 255 -19.32 23.91 9.21
CA ARG A 255 -19.70 24.98 10.15
C ARG A 255 -19.13 26.33 9.74
N GLY A 256 -18.26 26.35 8.73
CA GLY A 256 -17.39 27.47 8.44
C GLY A 256 -16.25 27.57 9.45
N TYR A 257 -15.13 28.12 8.99
CA TYR A 257 -13.97 28.41 9.82
C TYR A 257 -13.39 29.75 9.40
N ASP A 258 -12.66 30.38 10.32
CA ASP A 258 -11.87 31.57 10.04
C ASP A 258 -10.63 31.16 9.23
N PRO A 259 -10.50 31.58 7.96
CA PRO A 259 -9.35 31.23 7.12
C PRO A 259 -8.02 31.65 7.75
N ASP A 260 -7.98 32.76 8.48
CA ASP A 260 -6.73 33.27 9.06
C ASP A 260 -6.25 32.42 10.25
N LYS A 261 -7.16 31.63 10.84
CA LYS A 261 -6.87 30.69 11.93
C LYS A 261 -6.79 29.24 11.50
N VAL A 262 -6.84 28.95 10.19
CA VAL A 262 -6.92 27.57 9.68
C VAL A 262 -5.74 26.69 10.13
N VAL A 263 -4.54 27.25 10.24
CA VAL A 263 -3.36 26.53 10.76
C VAL A 263 -3.56 26.18 12.24
N GLU A 264 -3.98 27.13 13.07
CA GLU A 264 -4.25 26.93 14.50
C GLU A 264 -5.34 25.86 14.72
N ILE A 265 -6.39 25.90 13.91
CA ILE A 265 -7.49 24.92 13.97
C ILE A 265 -6.97 23.50 13.69
N VAL A 266 -6.18 23.32 12.63
CA VAL A 266 -5.62 22.01 12.25
C VAL A 266 -4.57 21.53 13.27
N GLU A 267 -3.75 22.43 13.80
CA GLU A 267 -2.79 22.10 14.86
C GLU A 267 -3.49 21.68 16.15
N SER A 268 -4.56 22.38 16.54
CA SER A 268 -5.39 22.05 17.70
C SER A 268 -6.07 20.68 17.54
N LEU A 269 -6.59 20.38 16.35
CA LEU A 269 -7.11 19.05 16.03
C LEU A 269 -6.01 18.00 16.14
N SER A 270 -4.85 18.20 15.50
CA SER A 270 -3.72 17.28 15.59
C SER A 270 -3.29 17.02 17.04
N LYS A 271 -3.22 18.07 17.88
CA LYS A 271 -2.89 17.95 19.30
C LYS A 271 -3.92 17.13 20.07
N ARG A 272 -5.21 17.32 19.81
CA ARG A 272 -6.30 16.51 20.39
C ARG A 272 -6.20 15.05 19.96
N LEU A 273 -5.92 14.79 18.68
CA LEU A 273 -5.70 13.44 18.16
C LEU A 273 -4.50 12.78 18.81
N GLY A 274 -3.41 13.53 19.03
CA GLY A 274 -2.23 13.07 19.77
C GLY A 274 -2.58 12.54 21.14
N LYS A 275 -3.30 13.32 21.96
CA LYS A 275 -3.79 12.87 23.28
C LYS A 275 -4.63 11.59 23.21
N LYS A 276 -5.44 11.45 22.15
CA LYS A 276 -6.28 10.25 21.95
C LYS A 276 -5.47 9.01 21.56
N ILE A 277 -4.28 9.18 20.96
CA ILE A 277 -3.34 8.10 20.64
C ILE A 277 -2.45 7.75 21.85
N ASP A 278 -1.95 8.77 22.55
CA ASP A 278 -0.99 8.60 23.64
C ASP A 278 -1.65 7.95 24.87
N ASN A 279 -2.88 8.34 25.22
CA ASN A 279 -3.60 7.79 26.37
C ASN A 279 -3.79 6.25 26.31
N PRO A 280 -4.29 5.65 25.21
CA PRO A 280 -4.33 4.19 25.06
C PRO A 280 -2.96 3.52 25.15
N MET A 281 -1.89 4.16 24.68
CA MET A 281 -0.54 3.59 24.74
C MET A 281 -0.09 3.42 26.19
N GLU A 282 -0.26 4.47 27.00
CA GLU A 282 0.06 4.45 28.44
C GLU A 282 -0.85 3.48 29.21
N ALA A 283 -2.16 3.51 28.92
CA ALA A 283 -3.14 2.64 29.54
C ALA A 283 -2.86 1.15 29.25
N ASN A 284 -2.52 0.82 28.00
CA ASN A 284 -2.15 -0.54 27.63
C ASN A 284 -0.85 -0.99 28.29
N GLU A 285 0.16 -0.11 28.38
CA GLU A 285 1.41 -0.46 29.06
C GLU A 285 1.15 -0.80 30.54
N LEU A 286 0.30 -0.02 31.21
CA LEU A 286 -0.08 -0.29 32.60
C LEU A 286 -0.93 -1.55 32.73
N PHE A 287 -1.90 -1.75 31.83
CA PHE A 287 -2.76 -2.92 31.80
C PHE A 287 -1.97 -4.21 31.60
N VAL A 288 -1.09 -4.25 30.60
CA VAL A 288 -0.23 -5.41 30.32
C VAL A 288 0.66 -5.73 31.52
N LYS A 289 1.33 -4.74 32.11
CA LYS A 289 2.17 -4.95 33.31
C LYS A 289 1.38 -5.54 34.46
N LYS A 290 0.19 -5.01 34.73
CA LYS A 290 -0.69 -5.45 35.82
C LYS A 290 -1.18 -6.88 35.62
N GLU A 291 -1.62 -7.22 34.41
CA GLU A 291 -2.17 -8.55 34.12
C GLU A 291 -1.09 -9.63 34.03
N LEU A 292 0.12 -9.29 33.56
CA LEU A 292 1.28 -10.20 33.63
C LEU A 292 1.66 -10.50 35.08
N ALA A 293 1.64 -9.50 35.97
CA ALA A 293 1.89 -9.69 37.40
C ALA A 293 0.83 -10.58 38.09
N ARG A 294 -0.35 -10.71 37.48
CA ARG A 294 -1.43 -11.61 37.92
C ARG A 294 -1.31 -13.03 37.33
N GLY A 295 -0.24 -13.31 36.59
CA GLY A 295 0.02 -14.62 36.00
C GLY A 295 -0.74 -14.92 34.71
N ARG A 296 -1.48 -13.95 34.14
CA ARG A 296 -2.11 -14.14 32.82
C ARG A 296 -1.05 -14.20 31.73
N SER A 297 -1.29 -15.03 30.73
CA SER A 297 -0.44 -15.05 29.55
C SER A 297 -0.66 -13.81 28.69
N LEU A 298 0.38 -13.36 27.98
CA LEU A 298 0.28 -12.24 27.06
C LEU A 298 -0.83 -12.48 26.02
N ASP A 299 -0.98 -13.70 25.50
CA ASP A 299 -2.03 -14.06 24.53
C ASP A 299 -3.47 -13.86 25.06
N GLU A 300 -3.70 -14.05 26.35
CA GLU A 300 -5.00 -13.81 26.99
C GLU A 300 -5.27 -12.31 27.19
N ILE A 301 -4.24 -11.55 27.59
CA ILE A 301 -4.33 -10.10 27.84
C ILE A 301 -4.70 -9.35 26.55
N LEU A 302 -4.21 -9.80 25.41
CA LEU A 302 -4.40 -9.10 24.12
C LEU A 302 -5.75 -9.35 23.47
N LYS A 303 -6.42 -10.43 23.89
CA LYS A 303 -7.81 -10.72 23.51
C LYS A 303 -8.78 -10.07 24.48
N ASP A 304 -8.28 -9.46 25.55
CA ASP A 304 -9.08 -8.81 26.57
C ASP A 304 -9.66 -7.49 26.03
N PRO A 305 -10.98 -7.24 26.20
CA PRO A 305 -11.60 -5.96 25.82
C PRO A 305 -10.97 -4.72 26.48
N GLY A 306 -10.22 -4.91 27.58
CA GLY A 306 -9.43 -3.88 28.24
C GLY A 306 -8.23 -3.39 27.43
N TYR A 307 -7.69 -4.19 26.52
CA TYR A 307 -6.60 -3.81 25.63
C TYR A 307 -7.12 -2.99 24.43
N LYS A 308 -6.54 -1.80 24.17
CA LYS A 308 -7.04 -0.86 23.15
C LYS A 308 -6.08 -0.70 21.97
N ILE A 309 -6.51 -0.94 20.73
CA ILE A 309 -5.71 -0.57 19.55
C ILE A 309 -6.15 0.78 18.98
N ILE A 310 -5.33 1.42 18.13
CA ILE A 310 -5.67 2.73 17.54
C ILE A 310 -7.05 2.72 16.85
N ASN A 311 -7.43 1.59 16.24
CA ASN A 311 -8.68 1.48 15.52
C ASN A 311 -9.93 1.53 16.43
N ASP A 312 -9.75 1.34 17.75
CA ASP A 312 -10.81 1.41 18.77
C ASP A 312 -10.95 2.82 19.36
N ILE A 313 -10.08 3.75 18.96
CA ILE A 313 -10.13 5.15 19.40
C ILE A 313 -11.35 5.82 18.77
N VAL A 314 -12.23 6.35 19.62
CA VAL A 314 -13.38 7.17 19.23
C VAL A 314 -13.04 8.66 19.37
N LEU A 315 -13.25 9.43 18.30
CA LEU A 315 -12.87 10.84 18.15
C LEU A 315 -13.99 11.85 18.45
#